data_AF-A0A662LUU9-F1
#
_entry.id   AF-A0A662LUU9-F1
#
_cell.length_a   1.000
_cell.length_b   1.000
_cell.length_c   1.000
_cell.angle_alpha   90.00
_cell.angle_beta   90.00
_cell.angle_gamma   90.00
#
_symmetry.space_group_name_H-M   'P 1'
#
loop_
_entity.id
_entity.type
_entity.pdbx_description
1 polymer ?
#
loop_
_entity_poly.entity_id
_entity_poly.type
_entity_poly.pdbx_seq_one_letter_code
_entity_poly.pdbx_strand_id
1 'polypeptide(L)'
;MKIYKRTNSKKKFIKKLYPLVDEVVERVYKKPKVKKVIFFFTDNPKKAFLDMANPERIPHGRQYGKLEKWLSEGISSFSIQDKDTAIIMINNRDPVLKNKKAAKALIAHEFMHTIEKSYGMEPKISKVGGKQWPLIIKTIQDIGKDYENVLNDLIKLTTFFILCMKDIIVNEKLIESGFEEELLEWHKYFKPQKISKVNRRNLADVIISYVGYKTSWIPFEVKMGMKIKYESMLPKNIERECNKILKELKDINTKKFPDRDISEVVKTGLDVYRRLHKKLK
;
A
#
# COMPACT_ATOMS: atom_id res chain seq x y z
N MET A 1 -24.57 -5.26 -6.32
CA MET A 1 -23.84 -5.34 -5.03
C MET A 1 -24.62 -4.58 -3.96
N LYS A 2 -24.62 -5.06 -2.71
CA LYS A 2 -25.20 -4.32 -1.57
C LYS A 2 -24.13 -3.47 -0.90
N ILE A 3 -24.40 -2.17 -0.73
CA ILE A 3 -23.47 -1.21 -0.10
C ILE A 3 -24.02 -0.81 1.25
N TYR A 4 -23.20 -0.92 2.29
CA TYR A 4 -23.53 -0.48 3.64
C TYR A 4 -22.54 0.60 4.07
N LYS A 5 -23.06 1.67 4.66
CA LYS A 5 -22.26 2.79 5.18
C LYS A 5 -22.58 2.95 6.65
N ARG A 6 -21.55 2.88 7.49
CA ARG A 6 -21.70 2.91 8.94
C ARG A 6 -20.72 3.91 9.53
N THR A 7 -21.08 4.47 10.68
CA THR A 7 -20.20 5.33 11.47
C THR A 7 -20.55 5.22 12.94
N ASN A 8 -19.53 5.22 13.79
CA ASN A 8 -19.70 5.42 15.24
C ASN A 8 -19.41 6.88 15.65
N SER A 9 -19.08 7.73 14.68
CA SER A 9 -18.79 9.15 14.90
C SER A 9 -20.07 9.98 14.86
N LYS A 10 -20.20 10.88 15.84
CA LYS A 10 -21.27 11.90 15.87
C LYS A 10 -21.02 13.06 14.91
N LYS A 11 -19.85 13.10 14.23
CA LYS A 11 -19.46 14.22 13.38
C LYS A 11 -20.32 14.29 12.11
N LYS A 12 -21.05 15.40 11.93
CA LYS A 12 -21.94 15.62 10.78
C LYS A 12 -21.23 15.51 9.43
N PHE A 13 -19.93 15.84 9.35
CA PHE A 13 -19.20 15.79 8.07
C PHE A 13 -19.02 14.36 7.53
N ILE A 14 -19.04 13.33 8.38
CA ILE A 14 -18.90 11.93 7.93
C ILE A 14 -20.07 11.52 7.04
N LYS A 15 -21.29 11.99 7.34
CA LYS A 15 -22.45 11.75 6.48
C LYS A 15 -22.28 12.38 5.09
N LYS A 16 -21.48 13.45 4.96
CA LYS A 16 -21.15 14.06 3.67
C LYS A 16 -20.21 13.20 2.81
N LEU A 17 -19.57 12.18 3.39
CA LEU A 17 -18.76 11.21 2.65
C LEU A 17 -19.60 10.08 2.03
N TYR A 18 -20.84 9.88 2.47
CA TYR A 18 -21.67 8.78 1.99
C TYR A 18 -22.02 8.87 0.50
N PRO A 19 -22.30 10.06 -0.06
CA PRO A 19 -22.47 10.20 -1.50
C PRO A 19 -21.17 9.89 -2.28
N LEU A 20 -20.00 10.17 -1.71
CA LEU A 20 -18.71 9.83 -2.35
C LEU A 20 -18.55 8.32 -2.51
N VAL A 21 -19.00 7.55 -1.51
CA VAL A 21 -18.98 6.09 -1.57
C VAL A 21 -19.83 5.58 -2.74
N ASP A 22 -21.02 6.15 -2.97
CA ASP A 22 -21.88 5.73 -4.08
C ASP A 22 -21.22 6.01 -5.42
N GLU A 23 -20.71 7.24 -5.59
CA GLU A 23 -20.03 7.67 -6.81
C GLU A 23 -18.78 6.81 -7.10
N VAL A 24 -17.99 6.51 -6.07
CA VAL A 24 -16.82 5.64 -6.20
C VAL A 24 -17.22 4.25 -6.67
N VAL A 25 -18.23 3.68 -6.01
CA VAL A 25 -18.71 2.35 -6.35
C VAL A 25 -19.21 2.34 -7.79
N GLU A 26 -20.04 3.29 -8.20
CA GLU A 26 -20.59 3.34 -9.56
C GLU A 26 -19.50 3.37 -10.63
N ARG A 27 -18.44 4.19 -10.44
CA ARG A 27 -17.35 4.31 -11.42
C ARG A 27 -16.45 3.07 -11.46
N VAL A 28 -16.11 2.51 -10.31
CA VAL A 28 -15.15 1.39 -10.18
C VAL A 28 -15.82 0.03 -10.41
N TYR A 29 -17.09 -0.12 -10.02
CA TYR A 29 -17.79 -1.40 -10.01
C TYR A 29 -18.34 -1.75 -11.39
N LYS A 30 -17.53 -2.41 -12.22
CA LYS A 30 -17.99 -2.89 -13.54
C LYS A 30 -18.45 -4.35 -13.57
N LYS A 31 -17.94 -5.26 -12.70
CA LYS A 31 -18.33 -6.70 -12.65
C LYS A 31 -17.69 -7.58 -11.53
N PRO A 32 -17.43 -7.11 -10.29
CA PRO A 32 -16.60 -7.88 -9.36
C PRO A 32 -17.32 -9.05 -8.68
N LYS A 33 -16.51 -9.98 -8.17
CA LYS A 33 -16.95 -11.12 -7.34
C LYS A 33 -17.43 -10.70 -5.94
N VAL A 34 -17.25 -9.43 -5.57
CA VAL A 34 -17.69 -8.85 -4.29
C VAL A 34 -19.19 -8.54 -4.36
N LYS A 35 -20.00 -9.27 -3.60
CA LYS A 35 -21.46 -9.08 -3.56
C LYS A 35 -21.90 -8.03 -2.54
N LYS A 36 -21.09 -7.81 -1.51
CA LYS A 36 -21.38 -6.91 -0.39
C LYS A 36 -20.16 -6.09 0.00
N VAL A 37 -20.33 -4.78 0.17
CA VAL A 37 -19.29 -3.92 0.76
C VAL A 37 -19.84 -3.13 1.94
N ILE A 38 -19.05 -3.07 3.01
CA ILE A 38 -19.34 -2.28 4.21
C ILE A 38 -18.23 -1.23 4.37
N PHE A 39 -18.57 0.04 4.17
CA PHE A 39 -17.72 1.17 4.54
C PHE A 39 -18.02 1.57 5.97
N PHE A 40 -16.98 1.57 6.81
CA PHE A 40 -17.07 1.92 8.22
C PHE A 40 -16.14 3.09 8.54
N PHE A 41 -16.73 4.25 8.81
CA PHE A 41 -16.03 5.48 9.17
C PHE A 41 -15.93 5.56 10.70
N THR A 42 -14.73 5.49 11.28
CA THR A 42 -14.58 5.36 12.74
C THR A 42 -13.55 6.30 13.35
N ASP A 43 -13.88 6.86 14.52
CA ASP A 43 -12.92 7.54 15.41
C ASP A 43 -12.34 6.59 16.49
N ASN A 44 -12.90 5.37 16.60
CA ASN A 44 -12.49 4.32 17.53
C ASN A 44 -12.44 2.98 16.79
N PRO A 45 -11.31 2.66 16.15
CA PRO A 45 -11.27 1.53 15.24
C PRO A 45 -11.27 0.18 15.93
N LYS A 46 -10.76 0.10 17.18
CA LYS A 46 -10.89 -1.09 18.03
C LYS A 46 -12.35 -1.45 18.28
N LYS A 47 -13.16 -0.47 18.73
CA LYS A 47 -14.59 -0.67 18.95
C LYS A 47 -15.31 -1.07 17.66
N ALA A 48 -15.04 -0.34 16.57
CA ALA A 48 -15.65 -0.63 15.28
C ALA A 48 -15.32 -2.06 14.78
N PHE A 49 -14.08 -2.50 14.95
CA PHE A 49 -13.70 -3.87 14.62
C PHE A 49 -14.44 -4.87 15.50
N LEU A 50 -14.50 -4.68 16.82
CA LEU A 50 -15.25 -5.57 17.73
C LEU A 50 -16.75 -5.63 17.37
N ASP A 51 -17.36 -4.50 17.00
CA ASP A 51 -18.76 -4.44 16.55
C ASP A 51 -18.99 -5.22 15.24
N MET A 52 -17.96 -5.37 14.40
CA MET A 52 -18.01 -6.09 13.12
C MET A 52 -17.54 -7.54 13.22
N ALA A 53 -16.59 -7.80 14.12
CA ALA A 53 -16.04 -9.09 14.46
C ALA A 53 -17.04 -9.84 15.34
N ASN A 54 -18.20 -10.15 14.78
CA ASN A 54 -19.01 -11.24 15.32
C ASN A 54 -18.25 -12.56 15.02
N PRO A 55 -17.94 -13.40 16.02
CA PRO A 55 -17.24 -14.68 15.86
C PRO A 55 -17.79 -15.60 14.77
N GLU A 56 -19.08 -15.51 14.50
CA GLU A 56 -19.75 -16.30 13.47
C GLU A 56 -19.52 -15.77 12.03
N ARG A 57 -19.02 -14.54 11.86
CA ARG A 57 -18.99 -13.85 10.56
C ARG A 57 -17.60 -13.51 10.02
N ILE A 58 -16.55 -13.48 10.85
CA ILE A 58 -15.20 -13.13 10.39
C ILE A 58 -14.16 -13.93 11.20
N PRO A 59 -13.34 -14.80 10.59
CA PRO A 59 -12.37 -15.63 11.32
C PRO A 59 -11.35 -14.77 12.08
N HIS A 60 -11.35 -14.91 13.41
CA HIS A 60 -10.79 -13.95 14.35
C HIS A 60 -9.26 -13.84 14.39
N GLY A 61 -8.52 -14.96 14.33
CA GLY A 61 -7.10 -14.95 14.70
C GLY A 61 -6.18 -14.11 13.80
N ARG A 62 -6.31 -14.23 12.47
CA ARG A 62 -5.41 -13.51 11.53
C ARG A 62 -5.79 -12.05 11.28
N GLN A 63 -7.06 -11.70 11.49
CA GLN A 63 -7.54 -10.32 11.26
C GLN A 63 -7.23 -9.42 12.45
N TYR A 64 -7.23 -9.97 13.67
CA TYR A 64 -6.92 -9.23 14.89
C TYR A 64 -5.49 -8.67 14.88
N GLY A 65 -4.50 -9.47 14.50
CA GLY A 65 -3.10 -8.99 14.39
C GLY A 65 -2.91 -7.91 13.31
N LYS A 66 -3.73 -7.88 12.26
CA LYS A 66 -3.72 -6.79 11.26
C LYS A 66 -4.34 -5.52 11.80
N LEU A 67 -5.43 -5.64 12.55
CA LEU A 67 -6.05 -4.51 13.24
C LEU A 67 -5.11 -3.88 14.26
N GLU A 68 -4.42 -4.70 15.07
CA GLU A 68 -3.48 -4.19 16.07
C GLU A 68 -2.36 -3.38 15.42
N LYS A 69 -1.79 -3.87 14.31
CA LYS A 69 -0.81 -3.11 13.52
C LYS A 69 -1.39 -1.80 12.98
N TRP A 70 -2.59 -1.85 12.41
CA TRP A 70 -3.26 -0.66 11.89
C TRP A 70 -3.48 0.40 12.98
N LEU A 71 -3.89 -0.02 14.19
CA LEU A 71 -4.07 0.84 15.34
C LEU A 71 -2.76 1.43 15.85
N SER A 72 -1.68 0.64 15.89
CA SER A 72 -0.36 1.11 16.36
C SER A 72 0.35 2.01 15.35
N GLU A 73 0.14 1.78 14.05
CA GLU A 73 0.84 2.49 12.97
C GLU A 73 0.09 3.75 12.52
N GLY A 74 -1.12 4.01 13.03
CA GLY A 74 -1.87 5.23 12.76
C GLY A 74 -2.29 5.38 11.29
N ILE A 75 -2.42 4.27 10.57
CA ILE A 75 -2.72 4.24 9.14
C ILE A 75 -4.15 4.79 8.87
N SER A 76 -4.32 5.44 7.73
CA SER A 76 -5.57 6.10 7.28
C SER A 76 -6.76 5.16 7.14
N SER A 77 -6.51 3.93 6.72
CA SER A 77 -7.54 2.98 6.28
C SER A 77 -7.07 1.55 6.38
N PHE A 78 -8.03 0.64 6.44
CA PHE A 78 -7.80 -0.79 6.51
C PHE A 78 -8.94 -1.54 5.84
N SER A 79 -8.63 -2.52 5.01
CA SER A 79 -9.63 -3.34 4.34
C SER A 79 -9.47 -4.83 4.65
N ILE A 80 -10.60 -5.47 4.89
CA ILE A 80 -10.77 -6.91 5.06
C ILE A 80 -11.69 -7.42 3.97
N GLN A 81 -11.41 -8.62 3.47
CA GLN A 81 -12.37 -9.36 2.66
C GLN A 81 -12.59 -10.72 3.30
N ASP A 82 -13.86 -11.06 3.51
CA ASP A 82 -14.33 -12.40 3.88
C ASP A 82 -15.32 -12.88 2.81
N LYS A 83 -14.95 -13.96 2.10
CA LYS A 83 -15.70 -14.49 0.95
C LYS A 83 -16.07 -13.39 -0.06
N ASP A 84 -17.35 -13.09 -0.20
CA ASP A 84 -17.95 -12.11 -1.10
C ASP A 84 -18.25 -10.76 -0.41
N THR A 85 -17.85 -10.61 0.85
CA THR A 85 -18.03 -9.40 1.66
C THR A 85 -16.70 -8.68 1.85
N ALA A 86 -16.61 -7.43 1.40
CA ALA A 86 -15.52 -6.54 1.74
C ALA A 86 -15.92 -5.57 2.85
N ILE A 87 -15.01 -5.33 3.78
CA ILE A 87 -15.16 -4.39 4.88
C ILE A 87 -14.01 -3.41 4.77
N ILE A 88 -14.33 -2.13 4.63
CA ILE A 88 -13.37 -1.05 4.49
C ILE A 88 -13.56 -0.12 5.68
N MET A 89 -12.54 -0.02 6.51
CA MET A 89 -12.48 0.85 7.68
C MET A 89 -11.67 2.09 7.33
N ILE A 90 -12.20 3.26 7.63
CA ILE A 90 -11.55 4.54 7.37
C ILE A 90 -11.47 5.31 8.68
N ASN A 91 -10.27 5.79 9.01
CA ASN A 91 -10.00 6.57 10.21
C ASN A 91 -10.52 8.01 10.05
N ASN A 92 -11.53 8.37 10.83
CA ASN A 92 -12.18 9.69 10.77
C ASN A 92 -11.27 10.85 11.22
N ARG A 93 -10.11 10.54 11.80
CA ARG A 93 -9.12 11.54 12.21
C ARG A 93 -8.18 11.93 11.08
N ASP A 94 -8.19 11.20 9.97
CA ASP A 94 -7.28 11.46 8.86
C ASP A 94 -7.58 12.84 8.22
N PRO A 95 -6.59 13.74 8.11
CA PRO A 95 -6.78 15.05 7.48
C PRO A 95 -7.22 14.97 6.01
N VAL A 96 -6.92 13.87 5.30
CA VAL A 96 -7.38 13.61 3.92
C VAL A 96 -8.90 13.72 3.81
N LEU A 97 -9.65 13.30 4.85
CA LEU A 97 -11.11 13.30 4.83
C LEU A 97 -11.75 14.70 4.84
N LYS A 98 -10.97 15.75 5.15
CA LYS A 98 -11.45 17.14 5.10
C LYS A 98 -11.52 17.67 3.68
N ASN A 99 -10.79 17.08 2.74
CA ASN A 99 -10.79 17.46 1.32
C ASN A 99 -11.61 16.44 0.53
N LYS A 100 -12.66 16.91 -0.16
CA LYS A 100 -13.61 16.05 -0.87
C LYS A 100 -12.93 15.19 -1.96
N LYS A 101 -12.02 15.78 -2.75
CA LYS A 101 -11.30 15.07 -3.82
C LYS A 101 -10.35 14.03 -3.23
N ALA A 102 -9.55 14.42 -2.23
CA ALA A 102 -8.62 13.51 -1.57
C ALA A 102 -9.33 12.35 -0.84
N ALA A 103 -10.44 12.64 -0.15
CA ALA A 103 -11.28 11.63 0.50
C ALA A 103 -11.86 10.64 -0.51
N LYS A 104 -12.34 11.14 -1.66
CA LYS A 104 -12.88 10.31 -2.73
C LYS A 104 -11.80 9.38 -3.30
N ALA A 105 -10.58 9.88 -3.53
CA ALA A 105 -9.46 9.03 -3.93
C ALA A 105 -9.09 7.97 -2.89
N LEU A 106 -9.02 8.31 -1.60
CA LEU A 106 -8.77 7.33 -0.54
C LEU A 106 -9.84 6.22 -0.53
N ILE A 107 -11.12 6.59 -0.62
CA ILE A 107 -12.24 5.64 -0.69
C ILE A 107 -12.11 4.75 -1.94
N ALA A 108 -11.78 5.34 -3.09
CA ALA A 108 -11.59 4.62 -4.35
C ALA A 108 -10.40 3.65 -4.32
N HIS A 109 -9.28 4.08 -3.74
CA HIS A 109 -8.07 3.29 -3.55
C HIS A 109 -8.33 2.06 -2.69
N GLU A 110 -8.92 2.25 -1.51
CA GLU A 110 -9.29 1.13 -0.64
C GLU A 110 -10.32 0.20 -1.27
N PHE A 111 -11.31 0.75 -1.96
CA PHE A 111 -12.30 -0.05 -2.65
C PHE A 111 -11.66 -0.89 -3.76
N MET A 112 -10.80 -0.29 -4.58
CA MET A 112 -10.10 -1.00 -5.65
C MET A 112 -9.20 -2.11 -5.12
N HIS A 113 -8.52 -1.93 -3.98
CA HIS A 113 -7.78 -3.02 -3.32
C HIS A 113 -8.67 -4.22 -3.04
N THR A 114 -9.90 -4.01 -2.57
CA THR A 114 -10.85 -5.12 -2.33
C THR A 114 -11.29 -5.81 -3.61
N ILE A 115 -11.44 -5.05 -4.70
CA ILE A 115 -11.78 -5.57 -6.02
C ILE A 115 -10.64 -6.45 -6.55
N GLU A 116 -9.41 -5.95 -6.53
CA GLU A 116 -8.24 -6.68 -7.01
C GLU A 116 -7.95 -7.93 -6.17
N LYS A 117 -8.17 -7.85 -4.86
CA LYS A 117 -8.11 -9.01 -3.98
C LYS A 117 -9.11 -10.10 -4.39
N SER A 118 -10.33 -9.72 -4.76
CA SER A 118 -11.36 -10.66 -5.24
C SER A 118 -10.97 -11.37 -6.55
N TYR A 119 -10.10 -10.76 -7.36
CA TYR A 119 -9.54 -11.36 -8.57
C TYR A 119 -8.32 -12.25 -8.32
N GLY A 120 -7.92 -12.46 -7.07
CA GLY A 120 -6.82 -13.36 -6.71
C GLY A 120 -5.44 -12.71 -6.83
N MET A 121 -5.35 -11.38 -6.81
CA MET A 121 -4.08 -10.66 -6.83
C MET A 121 -3.21 -11.01 -5.60
N GLU A 122 -3.77 -11.00 -4.38
CA GLU A 122 -2.96 -11.23 -3.17
C GLU A 122 -2.29 -12.62 -3.10
N PRO A 123 -2.98 -13.74 -3.42
CA PRO A 123 -2.32 -15.05 -3.49
C PRO A 123 -1.21 -15.11 -4.53
N LYS A 124 -1.42 -14.53 -5.73
CA LYS A 124 -0.39 -14.48 -6.79
C LYS A 124 0.86 -13.77 -6.28
N ILE A 125 0.70 -12.60 -5.66
CA ILE A 125 1.80 -11.81 -5.14
C ILE A 125 2.50 -12.51 -3.96
N SER A 126 1.73 -13.09 -3.03
CA SER A 126 2.28 -13.80 -1.86
C SER A 126 3.11 -15.03 -2.26
N LYS A 127 2.67 -15.76 -3.29
CA LYS A 127 3.41 -16.90 -3.85
C LYS A 127 4.77 -16.47 -4.41
N VAL A 128 4.87 -15.26 -4.97
CA VAL A 128 6.15 -14.73 -5.44
C VAL A 128 7.07 -14.36 -4.29
N GLY A 129 6.56 -13.73 -3.24
CA GLY A 129 7.34 -13.45 -2.03
C GLY A 129 7.96 -14.69 -1.40
N GLY A 130 7.20 -15.79 -1.32
CA GLY A 130 7.71 -17.06 -0.80
C GLY A 130 8.87 -17.66 -1.61
N LYS A 131 8.95 -17.38 -2.92
CA LYS A 131 10.05 -17.85 -3.79
C LYS A 131 11.36 -17.09 -3.57
N GLN A 132 11.35 -15.98 -2.82
CA GLN A 132 12.53 -15.16 -2.57
C GLN A 132 13.34 -15.62 -1.35
N TRP A 133 12.85 -16.62 -0.61
CA TRP A 133 13.52 -17.16 0.57
C TRP A 133 14.99 -17.55 0.35
N PRO A 134 15.36 -18.27 -0.72
CA PRO A 134 16.77 -18.60 -0.98
C PRO A 134 17.65 -17.35 -1.13
N LEU A 135 17.12 -16.29 -1.75
CA LEU A 135 17.83 -15.02 -1.91
C LEU A 135 17.98 -14.27 -0.59
N ILE A 136 16.94 -14.30 0.26
CA ILE A 136 16.98 -13.75 1.62
C ILE A 136 18.05 -14.47 2.44
N ILE A 137 18.05 -15.81 2.45
CA ILE A 137 19.04 -16.63 3.17
C ILE A 137 20.47 -16.29 2.69
N LYS A 138 20.70 -16.23 1.38
CA LYS A 138 21.99 -15.87 0.81
C LYS A 138 22.44 -14.46 1.23
N THR A 139 21.51 -13.50 1.24
CA THR A 139 21.80 -12.12 1.65
C THR A 139 22.23 -12.04 3.12
N ILE A 140 21.59 -12.83 3.98
CA ILE A 140 21.94 -12.92 5.39
C ILE A 140 23.33 -13.54 5.57
N GLN A 141 23.61 -14.67 4.90
CA GLN A 141 24.91 -15.33 4.93
C GLN A 141 26.04 -14.39 4.48
N ASP A 142 25.80 -13.60 3.42
CA ASP A 142 26.75 -12.64 2.89
C ASP A 142 27.06 -11.45 3.81
N ILE A 143 26.16 -11.13 4.75
CA ILE A 143 26.30 -10.01 5.70
C ILE A 143 26.95 -10.49 7.01
N GLY A 144 26.70 -11.72 7.43
CA GLY A 144 27.49 -12.45 8.44
C GLY A 144 27.46 -11.91 9.88
N LYS A 145 26.78 -10.78 10.14
CA LYS A 145 26.58 -10.20 11.47
C LYS A 145 25.14 -9.72 11.61
N ASP A 146 24.59 -9.80 12.83
CA ASP A 146 23.27 -9.25 13.17
C ASP A 146 22.09 -9.90 12.42
N TYR A 147 22.07 -11.24 12.43
CA TYR A 147 21.12 -12.09 11.69
C TYR A 147 19.67 -11.62 11.85
N GLU A 148 19.24 -11.35 13.09
CA GLU A 148 17.84 -10.99 13.37
C GLU A 148 17.45 -9.64 12.79
N ASN A 149 18.30 -8.61 12.94
CA ASN A 149 18.01 -7.29 12.38
C ASN A 149 18.01 -7.32 10.85
N VAL A 150 18.97 -8.01 10.24
CA VAL A 150 19.03 -8.18 8.78
C VAL A 150 17.82 -8.96 8.29
N LEU A 151 17.44 -10.05 8.96
CA LEU A 151 16.25 -10.82 8.60
C LEU A 151 14.98 -9.97 8.66
N ASN A 152 14.82 -9.19 9.74
CA ASN A 152 13.69 -8.29 9.92
C ASN A 152 13.63 -7.23 8.80
N ASP A 153 14.76 -6.62 8.46
CA ASP A 153 14.87 -5.65 7.37
C ASP A 153 14.49 -6.26 6.01
N LEU A 154 14.98 -7.47 5.71
CA LEU A 154 14.68 -8.14 4.45
C LEU A 154 13.21 -8.57 4.35
N ILE A 155 12.59 -9.01 5.46
CA ILE A 155 11.15 -9.29 5.51
C ILE A 155 10.34 -8.00 5.28
N LYS A 156 10.72 -6.89 5.95
CA LYS A 156 10.09 -5.58 5.74
C LYS A 156 10.18 -5.15 4.28
N LEU A 157 11.37 -5.18 3.68
CA LEU A 157 11.61 -4.79 2.29
C LEU A 157 10.83 -5.64 1.30
N THR A 158 10.85 -6.97 1.48
CA THR A 158 10.12 -7.90 0.60
C THR A 158 8.62 -7.64 0.64
N THR A 159 8.08 -7.46 1.86
CA THR A 159 6.66 -7.13 2.06
C THR A 159 6.33 -5.78 1.45
N PHE A 160 7.21 -4.80 1.61
CA PHE A 160 7.03 -3.45 1.10
C PHE A 160 7.01 -3.41 -0.44
N PHE A 161 7.95 -4.06 -1.14
CA PHE A 161 7.94 -4.07 -2.60
C PHE A 161 6.71 -4.78 -3.18
N ILE A 162 6.19 -5.77 -2.47
CA ILE A 162 4.91 -6.40 -2.76
C ILE A 162 3.76 -5.38 -2.68
N LEU A 163 3.74 -4.54 -1.64
CA LEU A 163 2.71 -3.50 -1.46
C LEU A 163 2.82 -2.41 -2.53
N CYS A 164 4.04 -1.96 -2.85
CA CYS A 164 4.30 -1.02 -3.95
C CYS A 164 3.65 -1.45 -5.26
N MET A 165 3.81 -2.73 -5.62
CA MET A 165 3.21 -3.27 -6.84
C MET A 165 1.69 -3.27 -6.81
N LYS A 166 1.07 -3.56 -5.66
CA LYS A 166 -0.38 -3.46 -5.50
C LYS A 166 -0.87 -2.04 -5.73
N ASP A 167 -0.19 -1.07 -5.12
CA ASP A 167 -0.59 0.34 -5.21
C ASP A 167 -0.42 0.91 -6.62
N ILE A 168 0.63 0.53 -7.34
CA ILE A 168 0.79 0.87 -8.76
C ILE A 168 -0.44 0.38 -9.56
N ILE A 169 -0.75 -0.92 -9.46
CA ILE A 169 -1.87 -1.54 -10.20
C ILE A 169 -3.21 -0.85 -9.86
N VAL A 170 -3.46 -0.63 -8.57
CA VAL A 170 -4.67 0.03 -8.11
C VAL A 170 -4.76 1.45 -8.65
N ASN A 171 -3.70 2.24 -8.56
CA ASN A 171 -3.68 3.62 -9.03
C ASN A 171 -3.81 3.71 -10.56
N GLU A 172 -3.21 2.80 -11.31
CA GLU A 172 -3.42 2.72 -12.77
C GLU A 172 -4.90 2.48 -13.12
N LYS A 173 -5.54 1.50 -12.48
CA LYS A 173 -6.95 1.20 -12.72
C LYS A 173 -7.88 2.35 -12.33
N LEU A 174 -7.50 3.10 -11.30
CA LEU A 174 -8.23 4.29 -10.88
C LEU A 174 -8.07 5.44 -11.87
N ILE A 175 -6.88 5.66 -12.42
CA ILE A 175 -6.68 6.61 -13.53
C ILE A 175 -7.54 6.18 -14.73
N GLU A 176 -7.53 4.91 -15.11
CA GLU A 176 -8.38 4.37 -16.19
C GLU A 176 -9.88 4.49 -15.91
N SER A 177 -10.25 4.63 -14.64
CA SER A 177 -11.63 4.84 -14.18
C SER A 177 -12.00 6.32 -13.96
N GLY A 178 -11.12 7.25 -14.35
CA GLY A 178 -11.39 8.70 -14.28
C GLY A 178 -11.27 9.30 -12.87
N PHE A 179 -10.29 8.84 -12.09
CA PHE A 179 -9.95 9.39 -10.76
C PHE A 179 -8.62 10.14 -10.74
N GLU A 180 -8.08 10.54 -11.90
CA GLU A 180 -6.75 11.17 -11.97
C GLU A 180 -6.65 12.43 -11.11
N GLU A 181 -7.65 13.32 -11.16
CA GLU A 181 -7.64 14.56 -10.38
C GLU A 181 -7.73 14.29 -8.87
N GLU A 182 -8.61 13.37 -8.47
CA GLU A 182 -8.77 13.00 -7.07
C GLU A 182 -7.51 12.36 -6.51
N LEU A 183 -6.87 11.48 -7.29
CA LEU A 183 -5.63 10.86 -6.88
C LEU A 183 -4.51 11.90 -6.78
N LEU A 184 -4.36 12.82 -7.73
CA LEU A 184 -3.38 13.91 -7.64
C LEU A 184 -3.59 14.76 -6.37
N GLU A 185 -4.84 15.04 -6.01
CA GLU A 185 -5.15 15.77 -4.78
C GLU A 185 -4.79 14.96 -3.52
N TRP A 186 -5.10 13.67 -3.51
CA TRP A 186 -4.73 12.78 -2.40
C TRP A 186 -3.21 12.66 -2.25
N HIS A 187 -2.46 12.63 -3.35
CA HIS A 187 -1.00 12.54 -3.35
C HIS A 187 -0.31 13.70 -2.62
N LYS A 188 -0.93 14.89 -2.56
CA LYS A 188 -0.41 16.05 -1.79
C LYS A 188 -0.33 15.80 -0.28
N TYR A 189 -1.07 14.82 0.22
CA TYR A 189 -1.06 14.44 1.64
C TYR A 189 0.05 13.44 1.97
N PHE A 190 0.66 12.80 0.97
CA PHE A 190 1.81 11.94 1.17
C PHE A 190 3.05 12.79 1.41
N LYS A 191 3.58 12.72 2.63
CA LYS A 191 4.83 13.36 2.98
C LYS A 191 5.91 12.30 3.13
N PRO A 192 7.04 12.43 2.42
CA PRO A 192 8.16 11.54 2.63
C PRO A 192 8.67 11.72 4.06
N GLN A 193 9.05 10.63 4.72
CA GLN A 193 9.68 10.75 6.03
C GLN A 193 11.02 11.45 5.87
N LYS A 194 11.26 12.47 6.72
CA LYS A 194 12.56 13.13 6.80
C LYS A 194 13.56 12.19 7.47
N ILE A 195 14.60 11.83 6.75
CA ILE A 195 15.67 10.96 7.25
C ILE A 195 16.93 11.83 7.36
N SER A 196 17.36 12.09 8.59
CA SER A 196 18.50 12.96 8.89
C SER A 196 19.86 12.26 8.78
N LYS A 197 19.91 10.94 8.98
CA LYS A 197 21.14 10.14 8.89
C LYS A 197 20.83 8.72 8.44
N VAL A 198 21.60 8.21 7.48
CA VAL A 198 21.49 6.82 7.01
C VAL A 198 22.60 5.97 7.60
N ASN A 199 22.24 4.85 8.21
CA ASN A 199 23.17 3.83 8.72
C ASN A 199 22.54 2.43 8.56
N ARG A 200 23.24 1.38 8.97
CA ARG A 200 22.76 -0.01 8.82
C ARG A 200 21.43 -0.26 9.53
N ARG A 201 21.20 0.33 10.72
CA ARG A 201 20.02 0.08 11.56
C ARG A 201 18.73 0.68 11.00
N ASN A 202 18.81 1.64 10.09
CA ASN A 202 17.64 2.28 9.50
C ASN A 202 17.63 2.19 7.96
N LEU A 203 18.51 1.38 7.36
CA LEU A 203 18.65 1.30 5.92
C LEU A 203 17.36 0.82 5.23
N ALA A 204 16.68 -0.18 5.80
CA ALA A 204 15.41 -0.65 5.25
C ALA A 204 14.36 0.47 5.26
N ASP A 205 14.19 1.17 6.39
CA ASP A 205 13.24 2.26 6.52
C ASP A 205 13.56 3.41 5.56
N VAL A 206 14.85 3.66 5.29
CA VAL A 206 15.32 4.63 4.31
C VAL A 206 14.89 4.28 2.88
N ILE A 207 15.14 3.03 2.49
CA ILE A 207 14.75 2.53 1.17
C ILE A 207 13.22 2.57 1.04
N ILE A 208 12.49 2.10 2.06
CA ILE A 208 11.03 2.06 2.12
C ILE A 208 10.44 3.46 1.95
N SER A 209 10.91 4.44 2.74
CA SER A 209 10.41 5.82 2.68
C SER A 209 10.61 6.44 1.30
N TYR A 210 11.82 6.32 0.74
CA TYR A 210 12.15 6.95 -0.54
C TYR A 210 11.46 6.26 -1.72
N VAL A 211 11.55 4.92 -1.80
CA VAL A 211 10.91 4.15 -2.86
C VAL A 211 9.39 4.28 -2.75
N GLY A 212 8.81 4.30 -1.56
CA GLY A 212 7.37 4.37 -1.34
C GLY A 212 6.78 5.67 -1.82
N TYR A 213 7.41 6.78 -1.44
CA TYR A 213 7.01 8.09 -1.91
C TYR A 213 7.08 8.18 -3.44
N LYS A 214 8.11 7.64 -4.08
CA LYS A 214 8.25 7.71 -5.55
C LYS A 214 7.35 6.73 -6.30
N THR A 215 7.07 5.57 -5.71
CA THR A 215 6.22 4.52 -6.30
C THR A 215 4.81 5.03 -6.56
N SER A 216 4.25 5.82 -5.63
CA SER A 216 2.89 6.35 -5.76
C SER A 216 2.70 7.20 -7.02
N TRP A 217 3.78 7.81 -7.53
CA TRP A 217 3.77 8.64 -8.73
C TRP A 217 3.97 7.87 -10.04
N ILE A 218 4.46 6.62 -10.02
CA ILE A 218 4.78 5.85 -11.23
C ILE A 218 3.62 5.77 -12.23
N PRO A 219 2.36 5.49 -11.82
CA PRO A 219 1.22 5.48 -12.73
C PRO A 219 1.04 6.79 -13.50
N PHE A 220 1.22 7.94 -12.84
CA PHE A 220 1.13 9.26 -13.48
C PHE A 220 2.28 9.52 -14.44
N GLU A 221 3.50 9.14 -14.07
CA GLU A 221 4.64 9.31 -14.96
C GLU A 221 4.48 8.49 -16.25
N VAL A 222 3.94 7.28 -16.13
CA VAL A 222 3.78 6.35 -17.26
C VAL A 222 2.58 6.70 -18.13
N LYS A 223 1.41 6.95 -17.53
CA LYS A 223 0.17 7.18 -18.28
C LYS A 223 0.01 8.63 -18.74
N MET A 224 0.56 9.59 -17.99
CA MET A 224 0.34 11.03 -18.21
C MET A 224 1.62 11.79 -18.56
N GLY A 225 2.79 11.13 -18.57
CA GLY A 225 4.07 11.77 -18.86
C GLY A 225 4.51 12.80 -17.81
N MET A 226 3.85 12.83 -16.64
CA MET A 226 4.17 13.78 -15.57
C MET A 226 5.56 13.49 -15.01
N LYS A 227 6.40 14.51 -14.85
CA LYS A 227 7.70 14.38 -14.17
C LYS A 227 7.63 15.05 -12.81
N ILE A 228 7.62 14.24 -11.76
CA ILE A 228 7.61 14.76 -10.38
C ILE A 228 9.05 15.04 -9.95
N LYS A 229 9.42 16.32 -9.91
CA LYS A 229 10.65 16.77 -9.25
C LYS A 229 10.49 16.57 -7.75
N TYR A 230 11.35 15.73 -7.20
CA TYR A 230 11.48 15.54 -5.76
C TYR A 230 12.92 15.81 -5.41
N GLU A 231 13.15 16.78 -4.53
CA GLU A 231 14.47 16.98 -3.95
C GLU A 231 14.71 15.86 -2.93
N SER A 232 15.57 14.92 -3.33
CA SER A 232 16.01 13.83 -2.46
C SER A 232 16.79 14.42 -1.29
N MET A 233 16.36 14.09 -0.07
CA MET A 233 17.14 14.34 1.14
C MET A 233 18.18 13.23 1.39
N LEU A 234 18.29 12.24 0.49
CA LEU A 234 19.23 11.14 0.62
C LEU A 234 20.61 11.50 0.05
N PRO A 235 21.69 10.93 0.60
CA PRO A 235 22.99 10.90 -0.06
C PRO A 235 22.88 10.36 -1.50
N LYS A 236 23.54 11.02 -2.47
CA LYS A 236 23.45 10.71 -3.91
C LYS A 236 23.73 9.24 -4.24
N ASN A 237 24.62 8.59 -3.52
CA ASN A 237 24.94 7.18 -3.71
C ASN A 237 23.78 6.25 -3.32
N ILE A 238 23.05 6.58 -2.26
CA ILE A 238 21.87 5.83 -1.81
C ILE A 238 20.72 6.07 -2.77
N GLU A 239 20.47 7.34 -3.11
CA GLU A 239 19.46 7.73 -4.10
C GLU A 239 19.64 6.98 -5.42
N ARG A 240 20.87 6.94 -5.94
CA ARG A 240 21.22 6.22 -7.17
C ARG A 240 20.91 4.72 -7.07
N GLU A 241 21.15 4.08 -5.93
CA GLU A 241 20.82 2.66 -5.76
C GLU A 241 19.30 2.46 -5.63
N CYS A 242 18.59 3.30 -4.89
CA CYS A 242 17.12 3.25 -4.79
C CYS A 242 16.44 3.48 -6.15
N ASN A 243 16.98 4.37 -6.99
CA ASN A 243 16.45 4.62 -8.33
C ASN A 243 16.53 3.39 -9.25
N LYS A 244 17.38 2.40 -8.96
CA LYS A 244 17.36 1.11 -9.67
C LYS A 244 16.07 0.34 -9.39
N ILE A 245 15.60 0.33 -8.14
CA ILE A 245 14.33 -0.31 -7.76
C ILE A 245 13.16 0.39 -8.45
N LEU A 246 13.16 1.73 -8.44
CA LEU A 246 12.12 2.53 -9.10
C LEU A 246 12.08 2.31 -10.61
N LYS A 247 13.25 2.13 -11.24
CA LYS A 247 13.32 1.77 -12.66
C LYS A 247 12.63 0.43 -12.92
N GLU A 248 12.95 -0.62 -12.15
CA GLU A 248 12.29 -1.93 -12.31
C GLU A 248 10.77 -1.85 -12.09
N LEU A 249 10.32 -1.11 -11.07
CA LEU A 249 8.90 -0.86 -10.83
C LEU A 249 8.22 -0.18 -12.03
N LYS A 250 8.88 0.79 -12.67
CA LYS A 250 8.38 1.50 -13.85
C LYS A 250 8.41 0.64 -15.12
N ASP A 251 9.46 -0.16 -15.30
CA ASP A 251 9.62 -1.05 -16.45
C ASP A 251 8.55 -2.15 -16.44
N ILE A 252 8.17 -2.65 -15.27
CA ILE A 252 7.02 -3.56 -15.13
C ILE A 252 5.72 -2.86 -15.53
N ASN A 253 5.55 -1.59 -15.15
CA ASN A 253 4.34 -0.83 -15.45
C ASN A 253 4.13 -0.54 -16.95
N THR A 254 5.23 -0.47 -17.72
CA THR A 254 5.21 -0.10 -19.15
C THR A 254 5.06 -1.29 -20.10
N LYS A 255 5.34 -2.52 -19.64
CA LYS A 255 5.14 -3.74 -20.44
C LYS A 255 3.70 -4.23 -20.24
N LYS A 256 2.87 -4.20 -21.29
CA LYS A 256 1.49 -4.75 -21.26
C LYS A 256 1.49 -6.14 -20.59
N PHE A 257 0.76 -6.28 -19.49
CA PHE A 257 0.76 -7.44 -18.59
C PHE A 257 0.42 -8.78 -19.26
N PRO A 258 1.25 -9.82 -19.05
CA PRO A 258 0.72 -11.05 -18.45
C PRO A 258 1.70 -11.68 -17.44
N ASP A 259 1.34 -11.68 -16.15
CA ASP A 259 1.83 -12.61 -15.11
C ASP A 259 3.34 -12.68 -14.70
N ARG A 260 4.23 -11.70 -14.99
CA ARG A 260 5.61 -11.62 -14.41
C ARG A 260 6.10 -10.17 -14.17
N ASP A 261 7.01 -9.82 -13.25
CA ASP A 261 7.87 -10.61 -12.33
C ASP A 261 8.20 -9.80 -11.04
N ILE A 262 7.34 -9.87 -10.02
CA ILE A 262 7.57 -9.28 -8.68
C ILE A 262 8.90 -9.77 -8.08
N SER A 263 9.34 -10.96 -8.52
CA SER A 263 10.63 -11.56 -8.19
C SER A 263 11.80 -10.65 -8.52
N GLU A 264 11.77 -9.96 -9.67
CA GLU A 264 12.89 -9.12 -10.11
C GLU A 264 12.97 -7.80 -9.34
N VAL A 265 11.83 -7.20 -8.98
CA VAL A 265 11.80 -6.04 -8.07
C VAL A 265 12.32 -6.42 -6.70
N VAL A 266 11.84 -7.54 -6.14
CA VAL A 266 12.29 -8.00 -4.82
C VAL A 266 13.79 -8.30 -4.87
N LYS A 267 14.26 -9.07 -5.84
CA LYS A 267 15.69 -9.35 -6.06
C LYS A 267 16.52 -8.07 -6.17
N THR A 268 16.09 -7.12 -7.00
CA THR A 268 16.78 -5.82 -7.16
C THR A 268 16.84 -5.06 -5.84
N GLY A 269 15.75 -5.06 -5.08
CA GLY A 269 15.68 -4.47 -3.75
C GLY A 269 16.62 -5.13 -2.74
N LEU A 270 16.64 -6.46 -2.67
CA LEU A 270 17.54 -7.23 -1.80
C LEU A 270 19.02 -6.98 -2.19
N ASP A 271 19.32 -6.91 -3.49
CA ASP A 271 20.65 -6.61 -4.01
C ASP A 271 21.10 -5.19 -3.68
N VAL A 272 20.20 -4.20 -3.80
CA VAL A 272 20.45 -2.82 -3.38
C VAL A 272 20.73 -2.76 -1.88
N TYR A 273 19.88 -3.39 -1.06
CA TYR A 273 20.07 -3.45 0.38
C TYR A 273 21.42 -4.07 0.73
N ARG A 274 21.74 -5.23 0.18
CA ARG A 274 23.02 -5.94 0.40
C ARG A 274 24.24 -5.05 0.07
N ARG A 275 24.22 -4.36 -1.08
CA ARG A 275 25.32 -3.47 -1.49
C ARG A 275 25.46 -2.26 -0.58
N LEU A 276 24.35 -1.62 -0.21
CA LEU A 276 24.38 -0.45 0.66
C LEU A 276 24.79 -0.83 2.09
N HIS A 277 24.25 -1.93 2.62
CA HIS A 277 24.55 -2.43 3.95
C HIS A 277 26.06 -2.69 4.13
N LYS A 278 26.73 -3.31 3.14
CA LYS A 278 28.18 -3.52 3.16
C LYS A 278 28.99 -2.22 3.12
N LYS A 279 28.48 -1.18 2.45
CA LYS A 279 29.18 0.13 2.28
C LYS A 279 29.01 1.07 3.48
N LEU A 280 27.92 0.94 4.24
CA LEU A 280 27.69 1.72 5.44
C LEU A 280 28.58 1.17 6.57
N LYS A 281 29.24 2.06 7.32
CA LYS A 281 30.00 1.74 8.54
C LYS A 281 29.11 1.90 9.77
#